data_AF-A0A951SZU9-F1
#
_entry.id   AF-A0A951SZU9-F1
#
_cell.length_a   1.000
_cell.length_b   1.000
_cell.length_c   1.000
_cell.angle_alpha   90.00
_cell.angle_beta   90.00
_cell.angle_gamma   90.00
#
_symmetry.space_group_name_H-M   'P 1'
#
loop_
_entity.id
_entity.type
_entity.pdbx_description
1 polymer ?
#
loop_
_entity_poly.entity_id
_entity_poly.type
_entity_poly.pdbx_seq_one_letter_code
_entity_poly.pdbx_strand_id
1 'polypeptide(L)'
;MSLSESLRSIYEKANYDIIFGKTKSDNRITLSVNGIVSGNVRLLFGQPVAIITAYNPSIDFEKPNIVSDTENKSAHTRLEEYLKRKGIEHYNAVGYSKGLAYSEPSFALFRVSREQSAAIGRRFGQAAIFYFENSKGEIIDCGEDTFSLIRQLPLVELHIHTEGAIPLPHLLKMAKSSKNQNTDFIETEDDLSNFLRYKNFHEFIKKWVWMISLIESEVDYSDIVYSVMKSLRATGVNHAELHFSPFDHLDRLNPTAITEAAIDGIRRSTQDLNMTGALIVDLVRNHPVETARSRIDSISHLVGDQLVGLGLGGSESKFAAELFADSFQYARSKGFRTVAHAGETAGAESVRSTLVDLKAERIGHGIRALDDASLVEQLVKLQTPLEVCITSNQATGVIDDIENHPVRKMIDLGLNLSLNSDDPTMFRTNLQQEFDLFVSDFSATRVEIKQLIKNSIDSSFASESRKQELHQLLTAK
;
A
#
# COMPACT_ATOMS: atom_id res chain seq x y z
N MET A 1 -3.02 -19.09 -24.83
CA MET A 1 -4.12 -18.10 -24.77
C MET A 1 -3.69 -17.02 -23.80
N SER A 2 -3.85 -15.77 -24.18
CA SER A 2 -3.70 -14.65 -23.23
C SER A 2 -4.77 -14.76 -22.13
N LEU A 3 -4.54 -14.16 -20.96
CA LEU A 3 -5.50 -14.19 -19.86
C LEU A 3 -6.87 -13.65 -20.28
N SER A 4 -6.89 -12.63 -21.13
CA SER A 4 -8.10 -12.06 -21.73
C SER A 4 -8.84 -13.07 -22.61
N GLU A 5 -8.16 -13.87 -23.43
CA GLU A 5 -8.78 -14.92 -24.25
C GLU A 5 -9.43 -16.03 -23.40
N SER A 6 -8.75 -16.46 -22.33
CA SER A 6 -9.27 -17.48 -21.41
C SER A 6 -10.49 -16.99 -20.64
N LEU A 7 -10.44 -15.77 -20.07
CA LEU A 7 -11.56 -15.16 -19.35
C LEU A 7 -12.74 -14.88 -20.28
N ARG A 8 -12.48 -14.43 -21.50
CA ARG A 8 -13.51 -14.16 -22.50
C ARG A 8 -14.30 -15.41 -22.86
N SER A 9 -13.63 -16.55 -23.09
CA SER A 9 -14.34 -17.81 -23.37
C SER A 9 -15.21 -18.27 -22.19
N ILE A 10 -14.89 -17.88 -20.96
CA ILE A 10 -15.67 -18.23 -19.78
C ILE A 10 -16.91 -17.35 -19.68
N TYR A 11 -16.73 -16.02 -19.77
CA TYR A 11 -17.84 -15.08 -19.70
C TYR A 11 -18.83 -15.25 -20.86
N GLU A 12 -18.37 -15.67 -22.04
CA GLU A 12 -19.24 -16.05 -23.16
C GLU A 12 -20.16 -17.24 -22.86
N LYS A 13 -19.78 -18.11 -21.91
CA LYS A 13 -20.56 -19.31 -21.53
C LYS A 13 -21.33 -19.13 -20.23
N ALA A 14 -21.12 -18.04 -19.50
CA ALA A 14 -21.75 -17.75 -18.22
C ALA A 14 -23.21 -17.25 -18.39
N ASN A 15 -23.99 -17.45 -17.34
CA ASN A 15 -25.25 -16.76 -17.13
C ASN A 15 -25.08 -15.78 -15.97
N TYR A 16 -25.83 -14.68 -16.00
CA TYR A 16 -25.77 -13.63 -14.99
C TYR A 16 -27.16 -13.36 -14.45
N ASP A 17 -27.33 -13.57 -13.14
CA ASP A 17 -28.59 -13.29 -12.46
C ASP A 17 -28.55 -11.94 -11.79
N ILE A 18 -29.40 -11.03 -12.23
CA ILE A 18 -29.65 -9.77 -11.54
C ILE A 18 -30.77 -10.00 -10.54
N ILE A 19 -30.53 -9.64 -9.28
CA ILE A 19 -31.44 -9.88 -8.15
C ILE A 19 -32.02 -8.54 -7.68
N PHE A 20 -33.33 -8.35 -7.86
CA PHE A 20 -34.02 -7.13 -7.44
C PHE A 20 -34.72 -7.31 -6.08
N GLY A 21 -34.24 -6.63 -5.03
CA GLY A 21 -34.86 -6.64 -3.69
C GLY A 21 -34.43 -7.81 -2.77
N LYS A 22 -35.07 -7.92 -1.59
CA LYS A 22 -34.63 -8.81 -0.50
C LYS A 22 -35.22 -10.24 -0.50
N THR A 23 -36.22 -10.59 -1.32
CA THR A 23 -36.84 -11.94 -1.28
C THR A 23 -37.50 -12.43 -2.60
N LYS A 24 -37.22 -13.71 -2.91
CA LYS A 24 -37.84 -14.72 -3.81
C LYS A 24 -37.94 -14.48 -5.34
N SER A 25 -37.77 -15.60 -6.05
CA SER A 25 -37.70 -15.92 -7.49
C SER A 25 -38.32 -15.01 -8.56
N ASP A 26 -39.27 -14.15 -8.23
CA ASP A 26 -40.07 -13.39 -9.21
C ASP A 26 -39.42 -12.05 -9.60
N ASN A 27 -38.34 -11.69 -8.90
CA ASN A 27 -37.54 -10.48 -9.13
C ASN A 27 -36.13 -10.80 -9.63
N ARG A 28 -36.00 -11.78 -10.54
CA ARG A 28 -34.71 -12.17 -11.12
C ARG A 28 -34.75 -12.00 -12.63
N ILE A 29 -33.73 -11.35 -13.18
CA ILE A 29 -33.49 -11.33 -14.62
C ILE A 29 -32.20 -12.08 -14.89
N THR A 30 -32.28 -13.09 -15.75
CA THR A 30 -31.11 -13.86 -16.18
C THR A 30 -30.68 -13.40 -17.57
N LEU A 31 -29.44 -12.95 -17.66
CA LEU A 31 -28.79 -12.50 -18.89
C LEU A 31 -27.70 -13.48 -19.32
N SER A 32 -27.43 -13.48 -20.62
CA SER A 32 -26.28 -14.15 -21.22
C SER A 32 -25.80 -13.32 -22.42
N VAL A 33 -24.68 -13.71 -23.03
CA VAL A 33 -24.23 -13.09 -24.30
C VAL A 33 -25.26 -13.20 -25.43
N ASN A 34 -26.13 -14.22 -25.39
CA ASN A 34 -27.21 -14.39 -26.37
C ASN A 34 -28.44 -13.50 -26.09
N GLY A 35 -28.38 -12.68 -25.04
CA GLY A 35 -29.46 -11.80 -24.62
C GLY A 35 -30.17 -12.30 -23.35
N ILE A 36 -31.43 -11.91 -23.19
CA ILE A 36 -32.26 -12.26 -22.03
C ILE A 36 -32.64 -13.75 -22.09
N VAL A 37 -32.34 -14.47 -21.01
CA VAL A 37 -32.69 -15.88 -20.83
C VAL A 37 -34.06 -16.03 -20.15
N SER A 38 -34.33 -15.25 -19.10
CA SER A 38 -35.60 -15.29 -18.35
C SER A 38 -35.79 -14.04 -17.46
N GLY A 39 -37.03 -13.75 -17.05
CA GLY A 39 -37.35 -12.70 -16.07
C GLY A 39 -38.13 -11.50 -16.64
N ASN A 40 -38.58 -10.60 -15.76
CA ASN A 40 -39.30 -9.39 -16.15
C ASN A 40 -38.35 -8.28 -16.59
N VAL A 41 -38.29 -8.03 -17.91
CA VAL A 41 -37.35 -7.10 -18.55
C VAL A 41 -37.72 -5.62 -18.43
N ARG A 42 -38.78 -5.28 -17.68
CA ARG A 42 -39.23 -3.88 -17.55
C ARG A 42 -38.14 -2.92 -17.04
N LEU A 43 -37.23 -3.43 -16.22
CA LEU A 43 -36.10 -2.66 -15.68
C LEU A 43 -34.93 -2.53 -16.68
N LEU A 44 -34.92 -3.30 -17.77
CA LEU A 44 -33.89 -3.27 -18.82
C LEU A 44 -34.27 -2.39 -20.03
N PHE A 45 -35.47 -1.80 -20.08
CA PHE A 45 -35.95 -1.09 -21.27
C PHE A 45 -35.05 0.09 -21.66
N GLY A 46 -34.18 -0.16 -22.64
CA GLY A 46 -33.33 0.84 -23.28
C GLY A 46 -32.15 1.34 -22.44
N GLN A 47 -31.83 0.67 -21.33
CA GLN A 47 -30.72 1.09 -20.46
C GLN A 47 -29.59 0.06 -20.50
N PRO A 48 -28.34 0.50 -20.70
CA PRO A 48 -27.20 -0.40 -20.64
C PRO A 48 -27.00 -0.93 -19.22
N VAL A 49 -26.59 -2.19 -19.14
CA VAL A 49 -26.27 -2.87 -17.89
C VAL A 49 -24.89 -3.51 -17.99
N ALA A 50 -24.03 -3.24 -17.02
CA ALA A 50 -22.75 -3.92 -16.87
C ALA A 50 -22.80 -4.86 -15.67
N ILE A 51 -22.23 -6.06 -15.77
CA ILE A 51 -22.03 -6.94 -14.62
C ILE A 51 -20.56 -6.86 -14.21
N ILE A 52 -20.32 -6.36 -13.00
CA ILE A 52 -18.99 -6.13 -12.46
C ILE A 52 -18.82 -6.92 -11.17
N THR A 53 -17.67 -7.56 -11.06
CA THR A 53 -17.23 -8.33 -9.90
C THR A 53 -16.01 -7.65 -9.33
N ALA A 54 -15.91 -7.57 -8.01
CA ALA A 54 -14.88 -6.76 -7.38
C ALA A 54 -13.48 -7.37 -7.42
N TYR A 55 -13.33 -8.65 -7.80
CA TYR A 55 -12.03 -9.29 -8.00
C TYR A 55 -12.13 -10.68 -8.65
N ASN A 56 -11.30 -11.03 -9.66
CA ASN A 56 -11.01 -12.44 -10.02
C ASN A 56 -9.78 -12.63 -10.96
N PRO A 57 -8.61 -13.09 -10.46
CA PRO A 57 -7.56 -13.64 -11.31
C PRO A 57 -7.40 -15.14 -11.08
N SER A 58 -8.16 -15.93 -11.83
CA SER A 58 -7.84 -17.34 -12.08
C SER A 58 -7.08 -17.47 -13.41
N ILE A 59 -5.86 -18.00 -13.34
CA ILE A 59 -5.03 -18.39 -14.49
C ILE A 59 -5.47 -19.78 -15.01
N ASP A 60 -6.17 -20.56 -14.18
CA ASP A 60 -6.50 -21.95 -14.44
C ASP A 60 -7.85 -22.33 -13.81
N PHE A 61 -8.82 -22.74 -14.64
CA PHE A 61 -10.18 -23.06 -14.19
C PHE A 61 -10.26 -24.40 -13.45
N GLU A 62 -9.29 -25.30 -13.62
CA GLU A 62 -9.24 -26.54 -12.83
C GLU A 62 -8.72 -26.28 -11.41
N LYS A 63 -7.97 -25.17 -11.21
CA LYS A 63 -7.43 -24.71 -9.94
C LYS A 63 -7.37 -23.18 -9.90
N PRO A 64 -8.50 -22.48 -9.66
CA PRO A 64 -8.44 -21.05 -9.47
C PRO A 64 -7.42 -20.72 -8.39
N ASN A 65 -6.63 -19.65 -8.56
CA ASN A 65 -5.95 -19.04 -7.42
C ASN A 65 -7.06 -18.45 -6.55
N ILE A 66 -7.61 -19.29 -5.68
CA ILE A 66 -8.69 -18.93 -4.77
C ILE A 66 -8.07 -17.94 -3.79
N VAL A 67 -8.31 -16.68 -4.10
CA VAL A 67 -8.33 -15.57 -3.16
C VAL A 67 -9.19 -16.00 -1.99
N SER A 68 -8.74 -15.75 -0.75
CA SER A 68 -9.50 -16.15 0.43
C SER A 68 -10.92 -15.55 0.37
N ASP A 69 -11.92 -16.25 0.92
CA ASP A 69 -13.29 -15.73 0.98
C ASP A 69 -13.35 -14.33 1.61
N THR A 70 -12.45 -14.05 2.55
CA THR A 70 -12.27 -12.76 3.20
C THR A 70 -11.85 -11.65 2.23
N GLU A 71 -10.86 -11.91 1.38
CA GLU A 71 -10.39 -10.95 0.38
C GLU A 71 -11.46 -10.67 -0.68
N ASN A 72 -12.18 -11.70 -1.14
CA ASN A 72 -13.29 -11.52 -2.08
C ASN A 72 -14.42 -10.67 -1.46
N LYS A 73 -14.76 -10.91 -0.19
CA LYS A 73 -15.77 -10.12 0.54
C LYS A 73 -15.32 -8.67 0.74
N SER A 74 -14.05 -8.46 1.06
CA SER A 74 -13.46 -7.13 1.20
C SER A 74 -13.49 -6.36 -0.13
N ALA A 75 -13.06 -7.00 -1.23
CA ALA A 75 -13.16 -6.41 -2.56
C ALA A 75 -14.60 -6.05 -2.92
N HIS A 76 -15.56 -6.96 -2.71
CA HIS A 76 -16.97 -6.74 -2.99
C HIS A 76 -17.53 -5.53 -2.21
N THR A 77 -17.12 -5.37 -0.95
CA THR A 77 -17.49 -4.23 -0.10
C THR A 77 -16.91 -2.92 -0.66
N ARG A 78 -15.62 -2.90 -1.06
CA ARG A 78 -14.98 -1.73 -1.68
C ARG A 78 -15.65 -1.31 -2.98
N LEU A 79 -16.04 -2.27 -3.83
CA LEU A 79 -16.80 -1.99 -5.04
C LEU A 79 -18.15 -1.35 -4.70
N GLU A 80 -18.91 -1.92 -3.77
CA GLU A 80 -20.20 -1.36 -3.36
C GLU A 80 -20.06 0.06 -2.80
N GLU A 81 -19.09 0.31 -1.93
CA GLU A 81 -18.80 1.63 -1.38
C GLU A 81 -18.45 2.63 -2.48
N TYR A 82 -17.60 2.25 -3.43
CA TYR A 82 -17.27 3.08 -4.58
C TYR A 82 -18.51 3.41 -5.42
N LEU A 83 -19.34 2.41 -5.75
CA LEU A 83 -20.56 2.62 -6.53
C LEU A 83 -21.52 3.57 -5.80
N LYS A 84 -21.67 3.42 -4.47
CA LYS A 84 -22.46 4.34 -3.62
C LYS A 84 -21.91 5.76 -3.66
N ARG A 85 -20.60 5.94 -3.47
CA ARG A 85 -19.95 7.27 -3.51
C ARG A 85 -20.12 7.96 -4.86
N LYS A 86 -20.02 7.21 -5.96
CA LYS A 86 -20.19 7.74 -7.33
C LYS A 86 -21.65 7.92 -7.72
N GLY A 87 -22.61 7.56 -6.87
CA GLY A 87 -24.04 7.63 -7.18
C GLY A 87 -24.44 6.72 -8.34
N ILE A 88 -23.70 5.64 -8.58
CA ILE A 88 -23.98 4.68 -9.64
C ILE A 88 -25.12 3.77 -9.19
N GLU A 89 -26.19 3.71 -9.97
CA GLU A 89 -27.31 2.81 -9.73
C GLU A 89 -26.85 1.36 -9.90
N HIS A 90 -26.97 0.55 -8.85
CA HIS A 90 -26.50 -0.84 -8.84
C HIS A 90 -27.42 -1.78 -8.07
N TYR A 91 -27.42 -3.05 -8.47
CA TYR A 91 -28.14 -4.14 -7.83
C TYR A 91 -27.24 -5.35 -7.65
N ASN A 92 -27.52 -6.20 -6.66
CA ASN A 92 -26.81 -7.46 -6.49
C ASN A 92 -27.00 -8.33 -7.73
N ALA A 93 -25.92 -8.96 -8.17
CA ALA A 93 -25.92 -9.93 -9.24
C ALA A 93 -25.07 -11.15 -8.88
N VAL A 94 -25.28 -12.25 -9.60
CA VAL A 94 -24.44 -13.46 -9.49
C VAL A 94 -24.10 -13.94 -10.89
N GLY A 95 -22.81 -13.98 -11.22
CA GLY A 95 -22.31 -14.67 -12.40
C GLY A 95 -22.08 -16.14 -12.10
N TYR A 96 -22.48 -17.05 -13.00
CA TYR A 96 -22.29 -18.49 -12.80
C TYR A 96 -22.12 -19.26 -14.11
N SER A 97 -21.37 -20.37 -14.04
CA SER A 97 -21.16 -21.26 -15.18
C SER A 97 -22.41 -22.12 -15.47
N LYS A 98 -22.64 -22.49 -16.75
CA LYS A 98 -23.66 -23.46 -17.15
C LYS A 98 -23.35 -24.83 -16.52
N GLY A 99 -23.98 -25.12 -15.39
CA GLY A 99 -23.70 -26.31 -14.55
C GLY A 99 -23.42 -26.00 -13.07
N LEU A 100 -23.35 -24.71 -12.68
CA LEU A 100 -23.14 -24.24 -11.30
C LEU A 100 -21.83 -24.71 -10.65
N ALA A 101 -20.83 -25.11 -11.44
CA ALA A 101 -19.51 -25.46 -10.92
C ALA A 101 -18.77 -24.24 -10.31
N TYR A 102 -19.20 -23.03 -10.65
CA TYR A 102 -18.65 -21.77 -10.14
C TYR A 102 -19.73 -20.68 -10.10
N SER A 103 -19.72 -19.86 -9.04
CA SER A 103 -20.56 -18.67 -8.92
C SER A 103 -19.81 -17.55 -8.20
N GLU A 104 -20.00 -16.30 -8.63
CA GLU A 104 -19.33 -15.13 -8.06
C GLU A 104 -20.31 -14.00 -7.71
N PRO A 105 -20.29 -13.47 -6.46
CA PRO A 105 -21.04 -12.27 -6.09
C PRO A 105 -20.60 -11.06 -6.92
N SER A 106 -21.56 -10.40 -7.56
CA SER A 106 -21.34 -9.33 -8.53
C SER A 106 -22.34 -8.20 -8.31
N PHE A 107 -22.16 -7.09 -9.03
CA PHE A 107 -23.13 -6.02 -9.15
C PHE A 107 -23.56 -5.81 -10.60
N ALA A 108 -24.85 -5.60 -10.81
CA ALA A 108 -25.39 -5.08 -12.05
C ALA A 108 -25.48 -3.56 -11.97
N LEU A 109 -24.67 -2.87 -12.77
CA LEU A 109 -24.61 -1.41 -12.85
C LEU A 109 -25.51 -0.93 -13.98
N PHE A 110 -26.38 0.01 -13.70
CA PHE A 110 -27.34 0.57 -14.64
C PHE A 110 -26.90 1.96 -15.10
N ARG A 111 -27.28 2.32 -16.33
CA ARG A 111 -27.07 3.68 -16.90
C ARG A 111 -25.60 4.10 -16.96
N VAL A 112 -24.72 3.11 -17.12
CA VAL A 112 -23.28 3.31 -17.30
C VAL A 112 -22.92 3.12 -18.77
N SER A 113 -22.09 4.03 -19.31
CA SER A 113 -21.58 3.86 -20.67
C SER A 113 -20.67 2.65 -20.76
N ARG A 114 -20.41 2.17 -21.99
CA ARG A 114 -19.45 1.09 -22.24
C ARG A 114 -18.07 1.43 -21.67
N GLU A 115 -17.60 2.65 -21.91
CA GLU A 115 -16.31 3.15 -21.46
C GLU A 115 -16.26 3.27 -19.93
N GLN A 116 -17.32 3.80 -19.31
CA GLN A 116 -17.42 3.87 -17.85
C GLN A 116 -17.41 2.47 -17.23
N SER A 117 -18.14 1.53 -17.82
CA SER A 117 -18.19 0.14 -17.36
C SER A 117 -16.82 -0.51 -17.43
N ALA A 118 -16.13 -0.40 -18.57
CA ALA A 118 -14.78 -0.91 -18.74
C ALA A 118 -13.76 -0.25 -17.78
N ALA A 119 -13.91 1.04 -17.50
CA ALA A 119 -13.08 1.74 -16.52
C ALA A 119 -13.32 1.23 -15.09
N ILE A 120 -14.58 0.96 -14.70
CA ILE A 120 -14.89 0.38 -13.39
C ILE A 120 -14.42 -1.07 -13.32
N GLY A 121 -14.62 -1.88 -14.36
CA GLY A 121 -14.10 -3.25 -14.41
C GLY A 121 -12.57 -3.27 -14.23
N ARG A 122 -11.85 -2.41 -14.96
CA ARG A 122 -10.39 -2.23 -14.81
C ARG A 122 -10.01 -1.80 -13.40
N ARG A 123 -10.75 -0.84 -12.82
CA ARG A 123 -10.55 -0.33 -11.45
C ARG A 123 -10.60 -1.44 -10.40
N PHE A 124 -11.42 -2.46 -10.63
CA PHE A 124 -11.61 -3.60 -9.73
C PHE A 124 -10.95 -4.89 -10.26
N GLY A 125 -9.93 -4.75 -11.11
CA GLY A 125 -9.07 -5.85 -11.52
C GLY A 125 -9.71 -6.86 -12.47
N GLN A 126 -10.79 -6.49 -13.16
CA GLN A 126 -11.37 -7.33 -14.20
C GLN A 126 -10.68 -7.04 -15.53
N ALA A 127 -10.19 -8.08 -16.21
CA ALA A 127 -9.63 -7.95 -17.57
C ALA A 127 -10.73 -7.80 -18.63
N ALA A 128 -11.93 -8.29 -18.35
CA ALA A 128 -13.12 -8.15 -19.18
C ALA A 128 -14.38 -8.20 -18.30
N ILE A 129 -15.48 -7.63 -18.78
CA ILE A 129 -16.78 -7.66 -18.12
C ILE A 129 -17.90 -7.98 -19.10
N PHE A 130 -19.01 -8.47 -18.56
CA PHE A 130 -20.24 -8.60 -19.32
C PHE A 130 -20.95 -7.24 -19.40
N TYR A 131 -21.33 -6.85 -20.61
CA TYR A 131 -22.08 -5.64 -20.91
C TYR A 131 -23.30 -6.00 -21.74
N PHE A 132 -24.45 -5.43 -21.41
CA PHE A 132 -25.71 -5.69 -22.08
C PHE A 132 -26.32 -4.37 -22.54
N GLU A 133 -26.58 -4.27 -23.84
CA GLU A 133 -27.22 -3.12 -24.45
C GLU A 133 -28.03 -3.57 -25.68
N ASN A 134 -29.15 -2.92 -25.97
CA ASN A 134 -29.97 -3.19 -27.16
C ASN A 134 -30.36 -4.67 -27.31
N SER A 135 -30.74 -5.30 -26.19
CA SER A 135 -31.13 -6.72 -26.11
C SER A 135 -30.02 -7.73 -26.42
N LYS A 136 -28.76 -7.29 -26.48
CA LYS A 136 -27.61 -8.12 -26.79
C LYS A 136 -26.57 -8.02 -25.67
N GLY A 137 -26.08 -9.18 -25.22
CA GLY A 137 -24.93 -9.25 -24.34
C GLY A 137 -23.64 -9.29 -25.15
N GLU A 138 -22.60 -8.66 -24.63
CA GLU A 138 -21.24 -8.72 -25.15
C GLU A 138 -20.24 -8.79 -24.00
N ILE A 139 -19.08 -9.35 -24.27
CA ILE A 139 -17.94 -9.27 -23.37
C ILE A 139 -17.07 -8.12 -23.87
N ILE A 140 -16.86 -7.13 -23.01
CA ILE A 140 -16.01 -5.98 -23.33
C ILE A 140 -14.71 -6.06 -22.56
N ASP A 141 -13.61 -5.75 -23.23
CA ASP A 141 -12.29 -5.73 -22.63
C ASP A 141 -12.13 -4.50 -21.73
N CYS A 142 -11.69 -4.75 -20.50
CA CYS A 142 -11.34 -3.72 -19.53
C CYS A 142 -9.86 -3.34 -19.60
N GLY A 143 -9.11 -3.88 -20.56
CA GLY A 143 -7.67 -3.62 -20.77
C GLY A 143 -6.75 -4.60 -20.05
N GLU A 144 -5.48 -4.21 -19.90
CA GLU A 144 -4.46 -5.07 -19.29
C GLU A 144 -4.77 -5.37 -17.82
N ASP A 145 -4.55 -6.62 -17.41
CA ASP A 145 -4.66 -7.04 -16.01
C ASP A 145 -3.45 -6.56 -15.20
N THR A 146 -3.51 -5.28 -14.84
CA THR A 146 -2.46 -4.60 -14.08
C THR A 146 -2.32 -5.14 -12.66
N PHE A 147 -3.39 -5.64 -12.05
CA PHE A 147 -3.36 -6.21 -10.69
C PHE A 147 -2.56 -7.52 -10.65
N SER A 148 -2.81 -8.44 -11.59
CA SER A 148 -2.01 -9.66 -11.69
C SER A 148 -0.57 -9.39 -12.12
N LEU A 149 -0.33 -8.31 -12.88
CA LEU A 149 1.03 -7.86 -13.18
C LEU A 149 1.75 -7.44 -11.89
N ILE A 150 1.16 -6.54 -11.09
CA ILE A 150 1.78 -6.03 -9.85
C ILE A 150 2.24 -7.17 -8.94
N ARG A 151 1.41 -8.21 -8.76
CA ARG A 151 1.74 -9.41 -7.95
C ARG A 151 2.97 -10.19 -8.42
N GLN A 152 3.41 -9.98 -9.66
CA GLN A 152 4.57 -10.64 -10.25
C GLN A 152 5.81 -9.75 -10.31
N LEU A 153 5.66 -8.45 -10.04
CA LEU A 153 6.76 -7.51 -10.11
C LEU A 153 7.59 -7.53 -8.82
N PRO A 154 8.91 -7.27 -8.90
CA PRO A 154 9.77 -7.26 -7.73
C PRO A 154 9.61 -5.95 -6.94
N LEU A 155 8.57 -5.86 -6.09
CA LEU A 155 8.30 -4.64 -5.33
C LEU A 155 9.46 -4.31 -4.38
N VAL A 156 9.76 -3.02 -4.24
CA VAL A 156 10.78 -2.46 -3.34
C VAL A 156 10.14 -1.36 -2.50
N GLU A 157 10.29 -1.46 -1.19
CA GLU A 157 9.70 -0.54 -0.22
C GLU A 157 10.78 0.25 0.50
N LEU A 158 10.71 1.58 0.43
CA LEU A 158 11.74 2.49 0.95
C LEU A 158 11.31 3.29 2.17
N HIS A 159 10.01 3.32 2.45
CA HIS A 159 9.42 4.13 3.51
C HIS A 159 8.37 3.33 4.27
N ILE A 160 8.82 2.71 5.34
CA ILE A 160 8.01 1.86 6.19
C ILE A 160 8.59 1.86 7.60
N HIS A 161 7.75 2.05 8.61
CA HIS A 161 8.17 2.02 10.01
C HIS A 161 7.95 0.65 10.61
N THR A 162 9.00 0.10 11.22
CA THR A 162 9.02 -1.25 11.79
C THR A 162 7.91 -1.42 12.83
N GLU A 163 7.74 -0.43 13.71
CA GLU A 163 6.73 -0.41 14.77
C GLU A 163 5.31 -0.33 14.19
N GLY A 164 5.10 0.45 13.12
CA GLY A 164 3.82 0.55 12.41
C GLY A 164 3.50 -0.63 11.49
N ALA A 165 4.50 -1.46 11.20
CA ALA A 165 4.40 -2.61 10.30
C ALA A 165 4.25 -3.97 11.00
N ILE A 166 4.27 -4.01 12.34
CA ILE A 166 4.14 -5.25 13.12
C ILE A 166 2.85 -5.98 12.70
N PRO A 167 2.90 -7.19 12.12
CA PRO A 167 1.71 -7.88 11.66
C PRO A 167 0.78 -8.24 12.82
N LEU A 168 -0.54 -8.23 12.59
CA LEU A 168 -1.55 -8.53 13.63
C LEU A 168 -1.29 -9.84 14.41
N PRO A 169 -0.90 -10.97 13.77
CA PRO A 169 -0.58 -12.19 14.52
C PRO A 169 0.59 -12.01 15.50
N HIS A 170 1.60 -11.22 15.12
CA HIS A 170 2.76 -10.95 15.96
C HIS A 170 2.41 -9.97 17.07
N LEU A 171 1.66 -8.91 16.74
CA LEU A 171 1.17 -7.94 17.72
C LEU A 171 0.27 -8.60 18.77
N LEU A 172 -0.56 -9.58 18.38
CA LEU A 172 -1.38 -10.37 19.30
C LEU A 172 -0.53 -11.20 20.25
N LYS A 173 0.55 -11.82 19.74
CA LYS A 173 1.52 -12.55 20.58
C LYS A 173 2.13 -11.61 21.62
N MET A 174 2.58 -10.42 21.20
CA MET A 174 3.15 -9.40 22.10
C MET A 174 2.14 -8.95 23.15
N ALA A 175 0.89 -8.65 22.75
CA ALA A 175 -0.17 -8.23 23.65
C ALA A 175 -0.49 -9.29 24.71
N LYS A 176 -0.49 -10.57 24.33
CA LYS A 176 -0.72 -11.71 25.25
C LYS A 176 0.45 -11.99 26.19
N SER A 177 1.68 -11.67 25.78
CA SER A 177 2.86 -11.83 26.62
C SER A 177 3.19 -10.59 27.45
N SER A 178 2.55 -9.45 27.17
CA SER A 178 2.83 -8.19 27.83
C SER A 178 2.49 -8.25 29.32
N LYS A 179 3.33 -7.63 30.14
CA LYS A 179 3.08 -7.41 31.57
C LYS A 179 2.15 -6.23 31.81
N ASN A 180 1.82 -5.47 30.76
CA ASN A 180 0.90 -4.35 30.81
C ASN A 180 -0.55 -4.86 30.89
N GLN A 181 -1.29 -4.48 31.94
CA GLN A 181 -2.71 -4.84 32.11
C GLN A 181 -3.63 -4.18 31.08
N ASN A 182 -3.12 -3.24 30.27
CA ASN A 182 -3.88 -2.58 29.22
C ASN A 182 -3.99 -3.40 27.92
N THR A 183 -3.98 -4.73 28.02
CA THR A 183 -4.17 -5.66 26.88
C THR A 183 -5.29 -6.67 27.11
N ASP A 184 -5.92 -6.70 28.30
CA ASP A 184 -6.95 -7.67 28.70
C ASP A 184 -8.18 -7.70 27.78
N PHE A 185 -8.42 -6.64 26.99
CA PHE A 185 -9.52 -6.56 26.03
C PHE A 185 -9.19 -7.13 24.64
N ILE A 186 -7.99 -7.68 24.44
CA ILE A 186 -7.51 -8.23 23.17
C ILE A 186 -7.37 -9.76 23.28
N GLU A 187 -8.27 -10.51 22.64
CA GLU A 187 -8.21 -11.98 22.60
C GLU A 187 -7.84 -12.51 21.20
N THR A 188 -8.23 -11.78 20.16
CA THR A 188 -8.14 -12.17 18.75
C THR A 188 -7.51 -11.10 17.86
N GLU A 189 -7.14 -11.46 16.62
CA GLU A 189 -6.69 -10.50 15.62
C GLU A 189 -7.79 -9.52 15.20
N ASP A 190 -9.06 -9.93 15.26
CA ASP A 190 -10.21 -9.07 14.99
C ASP A 190 -10.35 -8.00 16.09
N ASP A 191 -10.09 -8.33 17.36
CA ASP A 191 -10.08 -7.35 18.44
C ASP A 191 -9.01 -6.28 18.22
N LEU A 192 -7.81 -6.69 17.80
CA LEU A 192 -6.73 -5.77 17.43
C LEU A 192 -7.13 -4.89 16.25
N SER A 193 -7.60 -5.48 15.16
CA SER A 193 -8.02 -4.77 13.95
C SER A 193 -9.10 -3.73 14.25
N ASN A 194 -10.04 -4.04 15.16
CA ASN A 194 -11.04 -3.10 15.62
C ASN A 194 -10.48 -2.03 16.55
N PHE A 195 -9.60 -2.40 17.48
CA PHE A 195 -8.97 -1.47 18.42
C PHE A 195 -8.09 -0.45 17.71
N LEU A 196 -7.36 -0.84 16.66
CA LEU A 196 -6.48 0.02 15.89
C LEU A 196 -7.24 0.99 14.96
N ARG A 197 -8.58 1.02 14.99
CA ARG A 197 -9.35 2.06 14.30
C ARG A 197 -9.30 3.38 15.08
N TYR A 198 -9.09 4.47 14.36
CA TYR A 198 -9.06 5.83 14.88
C TYR A 198 -9.80 6.79 13.95
N LYS A 199 -10.26 7.91 14.51
CA LYS A 199 -11.02 8.95 13.79
C LYS A 199 -10.20 10.20 13.49
N ASN A 200 -9.05 10.37 14.12
CA ASN A 200 -8.19 11.54 14.01
C ASN A 200 -6.76 11.22 14.47
N PHE A 201 -5.83 12.13 14.18
CA PHE A 201 -4.41 11.99 14.51
C PHE A 201 -4.14 11.79 16.00
N HIS A 202 -4.91 12.43 16.90
CA HIS A 202 -4.72 12.24 18.36
C HIS A 202 -5.05 10.80 18.80
N GLU A 203 -6.12 10.22 18.26
CA GLU A 203 -6.44 8.81 18.48
C GLU A 203 -5.38 7.88 17.88
N PHE A 204 -4.90 8.17 16.66
CA PHE A 204 -3.78 7.44 16.05
C PHE A 204 -2.56 7.39 16.97
N ILE A 205 -2.11 8.53 17.49
CA ILE A 205 -0.95 8.60 18.40
C ILE A 205 -1.19 7.78 19.68
N LYS A 206 -2.41 7.75 20.23
CA LYS A 206 -2.70 6.89 21.39
C LYS A 206 -2.51 5.41 21.07
N LYS A 207 -2.90 4.98 19.87
CA LYS A 207 -2.73 3.58 19.41
C LYS A 207 -1.26 3.27 19.12
N TRP A 208 -0.54 4.21 18.52
CA TRP A 208 0.91 4.15 18.34
C TRP A 208 1.64 3.95 19.67
N VAL A 209 1.38 4.82 20.65
CA VAL A 209 1.98 4.73 22.00
C VAL A 209 1.62 3.41 22.68
N TRP A 210 0.40 2.90 22.49
CA TRP A 210 0.02 1.60 23.00
C TRP A 210 0.83 0.47 22.34
N MET A 211 0.98 0.46 21.02
CA MET A 211 1.76 -0.57 20.31
C MET A 211 3.22 -0.60 20.75
N ILE A 212 3.90 0.56 20.78
CA ILE A 212 5.31 0.63 21.21
C ILE A 212 5.49 0.27 22.70
N SER A 213 4.43 0.39 23.52
CA SER A 213 4.48 -0.01 24.93
C SER A 213 4.54 -1.53 25.12
N LEU A 214 4.14 -2.31 24.10
CA LEU A 214 4.21 -3.77 24.13
C LEU A 214 5.62 -4.31 23.86
N ILE A 215 6.54 -3.45 23.40
CA ILE A 215 7.95 -3.79 23.24
C ILE A 215 8.61 -3.68 24.61
N GLU A 216 8.80 -4.83 25.25
CA GLU A 216 9.28 -4.93 26.64
C GLU A 216 10.75 -5.39 26.75
N SER A 217 11.35 -5.90 25.67
CA SER A 217 12.76 -6.28 25.62
C SER A 217 13.43 -5.94 24.30
N GLU A 218 14.73 -5.67 24.33
CA GLU A 218 15.54 -5.40 23.15
C GLU A 218 15.59 -6.60 22.21
N VAL A 219 15.60 -7.83 22.74
CA VAL A 219 15.65 -9.05 21.90
C VAL A 219 14.38 -9.24 21.09
N ASP A 220 13.25 -8.65 21.50
CA ASP A 220 11.99 -8.71 20.76
C ASP A 220 12.13 -8.05 19.39
N TYR A 221 13.00 -7.06 19.23
CA TYR A 221 13.19 -6.37 17.95
C TYR A 221 13.68 -7.28 16.83
N SER A 222 14.48 -8.32 17.13
CA SER A 222 14.86 -9.28 16.09
C SER A 222 13.63 -10.01 15.55
N ASP A 223 12.75 -10.48 16.44
CA ASP A 223 11.53 -11.20 16.11
C ASP A 223 10.47 -10.31 15.44
N ILE A 224 10.38 -9.05 15.87
CA ILE A 224 9.56 -8.02 15.24
C ILE A 224 10.02 -7.80 13.80
N VAL A 225 11.29 -7.45 13.57
CA VAL A 225 11.84 -7.21 12.23
C VAL A 225 11.65 -8.43 11.33
N TYR A 226 11.94 -9.63 11.83
CA TYR A 226 11.74 -10.85 11.05
C TYR A 226 10.26 -11.05 10.66
N SER A 227 9.33 -10.78 11.58
CA SER A 227 7.89 -10.89 11.30
C SER A 227 7.41 -9.87 10.25
N VAL A 228 7.91 -8.64 10.33
CA VAL A 228 7.64 -7.57 9.35
C VAL A 228 8.15 -8.00 7.98
N MET A 229 9.43 -8.36 7.86
CA MET A 229 10.04 -8.80 6.61
C MET A 229 9.31 -10.01 6.00
N LYS A 230 8.87 -10.96 6.83
CA LYS A 230 8.07 -12.11 6.37
C LYS A 230 6.71 -11.69 5.81
N SER A 231 6.05 -10.72 6.45
CA SER A 231 4.78 -10.16 5.98
C SER A 231 4.96 -9.42 4.65
N LEU A 232 6.00 -8.58 4.53
CA LEU A 232 6.35 -7.89 3.28
C LEU A 232 6.67 -8.87 2.15
N ARG A 233 7.41 -9.94 2.45
CA ARG A 233 7.71 -10.96 1.45
C ARG A 233 6.43 -11.63 0.93
N ALA A 234 5.45 -11.88 1.80
CA ALA A 234 4.17 -12.48 1.43
C ALA A 234 3.34 -11.58 0.50
N THR A 235 3.58 -10.27 0.48
CA THR A 235 2.91 -9.30 -0.42
C THR A 235 3.74 -8.95 -1.66
N GLY A 236 4.82 -9.69 -1.95
CA GLY A 236 5.61 -9.54 -3.16
C GLY A 236 6.81 -8.58 -3.05
N VAL A 237 7.13 -8.09 -1.84
CA VAL A 237 8.32 -7.27 -1.62
C VAL A 237 9.59 -8.12 -1.73
N ASN A 238 10.62 -7.58 -2.39
CA ASN A 238 11.92 -8.22 -2.64
C ASN A 238 13.08 -7.46 -1.99
N HIS A 239 12.89 -6.18 -1.68
CA HIS A 239 13.79 -5.37 -0.86
C HIS A 239 12.99 -4.37 -0.01
N ALA A 240 13.34 -4.21 1.26
CA ALA A 240 12.73 -3.21 2.14
C ALA A 240 13.76 -2.46 2.99
N GLU A 241 13.59 -1.16 3.12
CA GLU A 241 14.37 -0.31 4.03
C GLU A 241 13.46 0.12 5.19
N LEU A 242 13.68 -0.49 6.35
CA LEU A 242 12.81 -0.28 7.50
C LEU A 242 13.31 0.87 8.37
N HIS A 243 12.45 1.84 8.59
CA HIS A 243 12.59 2.84 9.64
C HIS A 243 12.32 2.22 11.00
N PHE A 244 13.04 2.65 12.03
CA PHE A 244 12.76 2.28 13.42
C PHE A 244 13.28 3.35 14.39
N SER A 245 12.62 3.48 15.53
CA SER A 245 12.85 4.58 16.49
C SER A 245 13.37 4.07 17.84
N PRO A 246 14.61 3.56 17.94
CA PRO A 246 15.13 2.95 19.16
C PRO A 246 15.23 3.95 20.32
N PHE A 247 15.26 5.25 20.03
CA PHE A 247 15.38 6.30 21.03
C PHE A 247 14.05 6.60 21.76
N ASP A 248 12.92 6.14 21.24
CA ASP A 248 11.62 6.26 21.92
C ASP A 248 11.52 5.33 23.14
N HIS A 249 12.46 4.39 23.27
CA HIS A 249 12.52 3.43 24.35
C HIS A 249 13.54 3.77 25.43
N LEU A 250 14.24 4.91 25.35
CA LEU A 250 15.38 5.27 26.19
C LEU A 250 15.14 5.16 27.71
N ASP A 251 13.91 5.36 28.17
CA ASP A 251 13.55 5.25 29.59
C ASP A 251 13.49 3.80 30.10
N ARG A 252 13.50 2.81 29.19
CA ARG A 252 13.23 1.40 29.50
C ARG A 252 14.24 0.43 28.90
N LEU A 253 14.74 0.72 27.70
CA LEU A 253 15.55 -0.18 26.88
C LEU A 253 16.81 0.52 26.36
N ASN A 254 17.81 -0.28 26.02
CA ASN A 254 19.07 0.19 25.45
C ASN A 254 18.98 0.32 23.91
N PRO A 255 19.16 1.53 23.32
CA PRO A 255 19.06 1.74 21.87
C PRO A 255 20.09 0.95 21.05
N THR A 256 21.30 0.77 21.58
CA THR A 256 22.35 -0.02 20.91
C THR A 256 21.92 -1.47 20.82
N ALA A 257 21.42 -2.06 21.90
CA ALA A 257 20.94 -3.44 21.91
C ALA A 257 19.69 -3.65 21.04
N ILE A 258 18.76 -2.68 21.00
CA ILE A 258 17.65 -2.67 20.03
C ILE A 258 18.18 -2.72 18.59
N THR A 259 19.17 -1.88 18.29
CA THR A 259 19.76 -1.79 16.94
C THR A 259 20.46 -3.09 16.56
N GLU A 260 21.22 -3.70 17.47
CA GLU A 260 21.84 -5.01 17.26
C GLU A 260 20.79 -6.11 17.00
N ALA A 261 19.70 -6.13 17.76
CA ALA A 261 18.61 -7.09 17.55
C ALA A 261 17.89 -6.86 16.21
N ALA A 262 17.65 -5.61 15.82
CA ALA A 262 17.07 -5.30 14.52
C ALA A 262 17.97 -5.77 13.36
N ILE A 263 19.29 -5.56 13.47
CA ILE A 263 20.28 -6.07 12.51
C ILE A 263 20.22 -7.59 12.40
N ASP A 264 20.12 -8.30 13.52
CA ASP A 264 19.92 -9.76 13.54
C ASP A 264 18.64 -10.17 12.81
N GLY A 265 17.53 -9.45 13.04
CA GLY A 265 16.27 -9.66 12.32
C GLY A 265 16.44 -9.60 10.80
N ILE A 266 17.11 -8.56 10.27
CA ILE A 266 17.40 -8.42 8.83
C ILE A 266 18.26 -9.60 8.31
N ARG A 267 19.27 -10.02 9.08
CA ARG A 267 20.15 -11.14 8.68
C ARG A 267 19.37 -12.45 8.58
N ARG A 268 18.52 -12.76 9.57
CA ARG A 268 17.64 -13.94 9.53
C ARG A 268 16.69 -13.89 8.34
N SER A 269 16.06 -12.74 8.10
CA SER A 269 15.17 -12.56 6.95
C SER A 269 15.87 -12.76 5.60
N THR A 270 17.10 -12.27 5.48
CA THR A 270 17.89 -12.44 4.25
C THR A 270 18.20 -13.91 3.96
N GLN A 271 18.49 -14.69 4.98
CA GLN A 271 18.75 -16.13 4.87
C GLN A 271 17.49 -16.94 4.53
N ASP A 272 16.37 -16.62 5.18
CA ASP A 272 15.15 -17.44 5.12
C ASP A 272 14.20 -17.10 3.97
N LEU A 273 14.14 -15.83 3.55
CA LEU A 273 13.02 -15.31 2.74
C LEU A 273 13.38 -15.00 1.28
N ASN A 274 14.66 -15.15 0.90
CA ASN A 274 15.20 -14.67 -0.38
C ASN A 274 14.81 -13.19 -0.65
N MET A 275 14.86 -12.38 0.40
CA MET A 275 14.54 -10.95 0.41
C MET A 275 15.64 -10.22 1.15
N THR A 276 16.12 -9.14 0.59
CA THR A 276 17.11 -8.28 1.25
C THR A 276 16.41 -7.19 2.06
N GLY A 277 17.05 -6.67 3.10
CA GLY A 277 16.57 -5.46 3.75
C GLY A 277 17.69 -4.65 4.37
N ALA A 278 17.37 -3.41 4.76
CA ALA A 278 18.25 -2.53 5.48
C ALA A 278 17.45 -1.72 6.51
N LEU A 279 18.16 -1.08 7.44
CA LEU A 279 17.60 -0.31 8.54
C LEU A 279 18.00 1.16 8.41
N ILE A 280 17.02 2.00 8.68
CA ILE A 280 17.15 3.44 8.81
C ILE A 280 16.74 3.81 10.23
N VAL A 281 17.69 4.30 11.03
CA VAL A 281 17.39 4.72 12.40
C VAL A 281 16.84 6.13 12.40
N ASP A 282 15.71 6.36 13.06
CA ASP A 282 15.08 7.67 13.09
C ASP A 282 15.53 8.54 14.27
N LEU A 283 15.86 9.79 13.98
CA LEU A 283 15.73 10.87 14.94
C LEU A 283 14.28 11.33 14.96
N VAL A 284 13.61 11.16 16.11
CA VAL A 284 12.27 11.74 16.31
C VAL A 284 12.40 13.21 16.67
N ARG A 285 11.95 14.10 15.77
CA ARG A 285 12.12 15.56 15.88
C ARG A 285 11.38 16.21 17.05
N ASN A 286 10.49 15.46 17.70
CA ASN A 286 9.84 15.85 18.95
C ASN A 286 10.80 15.89 20.14
N HIS A 287 11.91 15.17 20.04
CA HIS A 287 12.95 15.17 21.06
C HIS A 287 13.85 16.41 20.95
N PRO A 288 14.45 16.87 22.06
CA PRO A 288 15.38 18.00 22.01
C PRO A 288 16.54 17.72 21.05
N VAL A 289 16.79 18.67 20.14
CA VAL A 289 17.79 18.53 19.07
C VAL A 289 19.20 18.30 19.62
N GLU A 290 19.50 18.80 20.81
CA GLU A 290 20.78 18.65 21.50
C GLU A 290 21.10 17.18 21.82
N THR A 291 20.08 16.32 21.88
CA THR A 291 20.25 14.87 22.09
C THR A 291 20.62 14.11 20.82
N ALA A 292 20.45 14.70 19.63
CA ALA A 292 20.65 13.99 18.37
C ALA A 292 22.09 13.48 18.20
N ARG A 293 23.08 14.28 18.59
CA ARG A 293 24.49 13.89 18.46
C ARG A 293 24.85 12.67 19.32
N SER A 294 24.45 12.65 20.58
CA SER A 294 24.75 11.51 21.47
C SER A 294 24.04 10.24 21.02
N ARG A 295 22.83 10.38 20.47
CA ARG A 295 22.07 9.28 19.85
C ARG A 295 22.80 8.70 18.65
N ILE A 296 23.26 9.54 17.71
CA ILE A 296 24.09 9.11 16.58
C ILE A 296 25.35 8.40 17.08
N ASP A 297 26.05 8.96 18.07
CA ASP A 297 27.28 8.36 18.61
C ASP A 297 27.04 6.96 19.20
N SER A 298 25.92 6.74 19.90
CA SER A 298 25.60 5.45 20.54
C SER A 298 25.45 4.26 19.59
N ILE A 299 25.17 4.52 18.30
CA ILE A 299 24.88 3.48 17.30
C ILE A 299 25.77 3.58 16.04
N SER A 300 26.53 4.67 15.86
CA SER A 300 27.35 4.88 14.66
C SER A 300 28.37 3.78 14.36
N HIS A 301 28.83 3.06 15.37
CA HIS A 301 29.75 1.93 15.22
C HIS A 301 29.09 0.68 14.60
N LEU A 302 27.75 0.65 14.52
CA LEU A 302 26.97 -0.43 13.91
C LEU A 302 26.65 -0.17 12.43
N VAL A 303 27.01 1.00 11.88
CA VAL A 303 26.79 1.34 10.46
C VAL A 303 27.52 0.32 9.58
N GLY A 304 26.79 -0.21 8.59
CA GLY A 304 27.29 -1.24 7.68
C GLY A 304 26.20 -1.71 6.72
N ASP A 305 26.27 -2.98 6.32
CA ASP A 305 25.37 -3.52 5.29
C ASP A 305 23.89 -3.56 5.71
N GLN A 306 23.61 -3.73 7.01
CA GLN A 306 22.23 -3.81 7.52
C GLN A 306 21.74 -2.49 8.12
N LEU A 307 22.58 -1.71 8.79
CA LEU A 307 22.23 -0.36 9.27
C LEU A 307 22.86 0.67 8.36
N VAL A 308 22.06 1.26 7.47
CA VAL A 308 22.55 2.06 6.36
C VAL A 308 22.26 3.55 6.52
N GLY A 309 21.15 3.89 7.16
CA GLY A 309 20.59 5.23 7.10
C GLY A 309 20.26 5.84 8.47
N LEU A 310 20.23 7.17 8.48
CA LEU A 310 19.61 7.98 9.52
C LEU A 310 18.42 8.73 8.90
N GLY A 311 17.27 8.63 9.54
CA GLY A 311 16.05 9.34 9.20
C GLY A 311 15.71 10.48 10.16
N LEU A 312 14.76 11.32 9.76
CA LEU A 312 14.09 12.30 10.61
C LEU A 312 12.58 12.14 10.45
N GLY A 313 11.90 11.80 11.54
CA GLY A 313 10.45 11.63 11.61
C GLY A 313 9.83 12.44 12.74
N GLY A 314 8.51 12.31 12.94
CA GLY A 314 7.75 12.98 14.01
C GLY A 314 7.02 14.26 13.56
N SER A 315 6.69 15.13 14.51
CA SER A 315 5.82 16.31 14.29
C SER A 315 6.49 17.41 13.46
N GLU A 316 6.46 17.26 12.13
CA GLU A 316 7.09 18.17 11.17
C GLU A 316 6.65 19.63 11.34
N SER A 317 5.34 19.89 11.41
CA SER A 317 4.79 21.25 11.60
C SER A 317 5.24 21.98 12.87
N LYS A 318 5.80 21.27 13.86
CA LYS A 318 6.24 21.85 15.13
C LYS A 318 7.74 22.08 15.22
N PHE A 319 8.54 21.28 14.53
CA PHE A 319 9.99 21.27 14.68
C PHE A 319 10.63 21.28 13.31
N ALA A 320 11.08 22.44 12.82
CA ALA A 320 11.59 22.59 11.46
C ALA A 320 12.82 21.71 11.17
N ALA A 321 13.05 21.38 9.89
CA ALA A 321 14.07 20.41 9.50
C ALA A 321 15.47 20.97 9.78
N GLU A 322 15.71 22.23 9.39
CA GLU A 322 16.99 22.92 9.47
C GLU A 322 17.62 22.94 10.88
N LEU A 323 16.83 22.76 11.94
CA LEU A 323 17.33 22.57 13.31
C LEU A 323 18.30 21.38 13.41
N PHE A 324 18.10 20.36 12.59
CA PHE A 324 18.87 19.11 12.59
C PHE A 324 20.03 19.10 11.57
N ALA A 325 20.32 20.21 10.88
CA ALA A 325 21.34 20.27 9.83
C ALA A 325 22.73 19.79 10.31
N ASP A 326 23.18 20.25 11.49
CA ASP A 326 24.45 19.84 12.09
C ASP A 326 24.45 18.33 12.45
N SER A 327 23.31 17.82 12.91
CA SER A 327 23.15 16.40 13.25
C SER A 327 23.22 15.52 12.00
N PHE A 328 22.59 15.94 10.91
CA PHE A 328 22.64 15.26 9.61
C PHE A 328 24.03 15.31 8.99
N GLN A 329 24.72 16.46 9.06
CA GLN A 329 26.12 16.56 8.68
C GLN A 329 26.99 15.59 9.48
N TYR A 330 26.77 15.53 10.80
CA TYR A 330 27.51 14.62 11.67
C TYR A 330 27.24 13.15 11.32
N ALA A 331 25.98 12.78 11.08
CA ALA A 331 25.60 11.43 10.68
C ALA A 331 26.30 10.98 9.39
N ARG A 332 26.32 11.83 8.35
CA ARG A 332 27.08 11.55 7.13
C ARG A 332 28.58 11.37 7.38
N SER A 333 29.16 12.15 8.30
CA SER A 333 30.57 11.97 8.69
C SER A 333 30.86 10.63 9.38
N LYS A 334 29.82 9.97 9.89
CA LYS A 334 29.86 8.62 10.47
C LYS A 334 29.51 7.51 9.48
N GLY A 335 29.21 7.86 8.23
CA GLY A 335 28.90 6.90 7.16
C GLY A 335 27.42 6.59 6.97
N PHE A 336 26.51 7.24 7.71
CA PHE A 336 25.08 7.09 7.46
C PHE A 336 24.70 7.74 6.11
N ARG A 337 23.87 7.03 5.35
CA ARG A 337 22.98 7.64 4.37
C ARG A 337 21.92 8.49 5.10
N THR A 338 21.37 9.51 4.45
CA THR A 338 20.40 10.39 5.13
C THR A 338 19.08 10.51 4.38
N VAL A 339 17.97 10.34 5.09
CA VAL A 339 16.59 10.57 4.60
C VAL A 339 15.82 11.40 5.62
N ALA A 340 14.72 12.05 5.23
CA ALA A 340 13.90 12.79 6.18
C ALA A 340 12.46 12.97 5.68
N HIS A 341 11.49 12.90 6.59
CA HIS A 341 10.11 13.28 6.33
C HIS A 341 10.03 14.78 6.10
N ALA A 342 9.48 15.19 4.95
CA ALA A 342 9.27 16.59 4.64
C ALA A 342 8.14 16.81 3.63
N GLY A 343 7.46 17.95 3.73
CA GLY A 343 6.34 18.30 2.87
C GLY A 343 5.15 17.36 3.02
N GLU A 344 4.91 16.87 4.24
CA GLU A 344 3.72 16.10 4.58
C GLU A 344 2.70 17.01 5.28
N THR A 345 3.04 17.47 6.49
CA THR A 345 2.23 18.37 7.32
C THR A 345 2.71 19.82 7.29
N ALA A 346 3.97 20.07 6.89
CA ALA A 346 4.50 21.40 6.59
C ALA A 346 4.57 21.66 5.07
N GLY A 347 4.90 22.88 4.66
CA GLY A 347 4.88 23.29 3.26
C GLY A 347 6.16 22.94 2.49
N ALA A 348 6.26 23.49 1.28
CA ALA A 348 7.43 23.34 0.40
C ALA A 348 8.75 23.81 1.05
N GLU A 349 8.71 24.72 2.01
CA GLU A 349 9.88 25.15 2.78
C GLU A 349 10.55 24.01 3.53
N SER A 350 9.76 23.08 4.10
CA SER A 350 10.29 21.91 4.81
C SER A 350 11.04 20.97 3.86
N VAL A 351 10.49 20.76 2.66
CA VAL A 351 11.14 19.99 1.59
C VAL A 351 12.44 20.67 1.16
N ARG A 352 12.44 21.99 1.03
CA ARG A 352 13.62 22.78 0.66
C ARG A 352 14.71 22.69 1.73
N SER A 353 14.39 22.88 3.01
CA SER A 353 15.34 22.73 4.12
C SER A 353 15.91 21.31 4.16
N THR A 354 15.07 20.31 3.92
CA THR A 354 15.50 18.90 3.87
C THR A 354 16.49 18.63 2.73
N LEU A 355 16.23 19.19 1.56
CA LEU A 355 17.12 19.05 0.40
C LEU A 355 18.43 19.84 0.57
N VAL A 356 18.37 21.06 1.09
CA VAL A 356 19.50 22.01 1.07
C VAL A 356 20.32 21.94 2.36
N ASP A 357 19.67 22.05 3.52
CA ASP A 357 20.35 22.14 4.82
C ASP A 357 20.71 20.75 5.31
N LEU A 358 19.75 19.82 5.26
CA LEU A 358 19.97 18.44 5.69
C LEU A 358 20.73 17.65 4.65
N LYS A 359 20.67 18.02 3.36
CA LYS A 359 21.25 17.28 2.24
C LYS A 359 20.81 15.81 2.26
N ALA A 360 19.54 15.58 2.54
CA ALA A 360 18.96 14.25 2.51
C ALA A 360 19.02 13.69 1.08
N GLU A 361 19.30 12.40 0.95
CA GLU A 361 19.38 11.67 -0.31
C GLU A 361 17.99 11.30 -0.83
N ARG A 362 17.01 11.14 0.07
CA ARG A 362 15.59 10.93 -0.24
C ARG A 362 14.70 11.69 0.73
N ILE A 363 13.48 12.00 0.29
CA ILE A 363 12.49 12.74 1.06
C ILE A 363 11.26 11.87 1.28
N GLY A 364 10.91 11.65 2.55
CA GLY A 364 9.66 11.03 2.96
C GLY A 364 8.47 11.92 2.62
N HIS A 365 7.49 11.36 1.90
CA HIS A 365 6.32 12.04 1.32
C HIS A 365 6.65 13.07 0.23
N GLY A 366 7.01 14.31 0.60
CA GLY A 366 7.30 15.40 -0.36
C GLY A 366 6.08 15.95 -1.11
N ILE A 367 4.85 15.58 -0.73
CA ILE A 367 3.63 15.92 -1.48
C ILE A 367 3.35 17.43 -1.54
N ARG A 368 3.78 18.19 -0.53
CA ARG A 368 3.67 19.66 -0.47
C ARG A 368 4.77 20.39 -1.24
N ALA A 369 5.70 19.69 -1.89
CA ALA A 369 6.64 20.32 -2.82
C ALA A 369 5.92 21.05 -3.97
N LEU A 370 4.71 20.60 -4.34
CA LEU A 370 3.88 21.21 -5.38
C LEU A 370 3.41 22.64 -5.05
N ASP A 371 3.55 23.09 -3.81
CA ASP A 371 3.21 24.45 -3.40
C ASP A 371 4.24 25.48 -3.93
N ASP A 372 5.40 25.04 -4.43
CA ASP A 372 6.46 25.87 -5.00
C ASP A 372 6.97 25.30 -6.34
N ALA A 373 6.63 25.95 -7.45
CA ALA A 373 7.03 25.53 -8.79
C ALA A 373 8.56 25.49 -8.99
N SER A 374 9.31 26.41 -8.36
CA SER A 374 10.77 26.44 -8.48
C SER A 374 11.41 25.24 -7.79
N LEU A 375 10.81 24.80 -6.68
CA LEU A 375 11.23 23.59 -5.99
C LEU A 375 10.94 22.35 -6.82
N VAL A 376 9.77 22.25 -7.45
CA VAL A 376 9.44 21.15 -8.37
C VAL A 376 10.48 21.07 -9.50
N GLU A 377 10.79 22.18 -10.16
CA GLU A 377 11.81 22.22 -11.22
C GLU A 377 13.18 21.71 -10.71
N GLN A 378 13.56 22.10 -9.49
CA GLN A 378 14.79 21.64 -8.86
C GLN A 378 14.77 20.14 -8.58
N LEU A 379 13.70 19.61 -8.01
CA LEU A 379 13.54 18.18 -7.69
C LEU A 379 13.55 17.32 -8.97
N VAL A 380 12.87 17.75 -10.03
CA VAL A 380 12.89 17.08 -11.34
C VAL A 380 14.30 17.09 -11.93
N LYS A 381 14.98 18.23 -11.90
CA LYS A 381 16.35 18.36 -12.44
C LYS A 381 17.35 17.45 -11.71
N LEU A 382 17.21 17.33 -10.40
CA LEU A 382 18.08 16.51 -9.56
C LEU A 382 17.64 15.03 -9.50
N GLN A 383 16.43 14.73 -10.00
CA GLN A 383 15.77 13.44 -9.81
C GLN A 383 15.75 13.01 -8.34
N THR A 384 15.49 13.97 -7.43
CA THR A 384 15.42 13.72 -5.99
C THR A 384 14.29 12.72 -5.69
N PRO A 385 14.58 11.55 -5.09
CA PRO A 385 13.55 10.57 -4.75
C PRO A 385 12.57 11.10 -3.70
N LEU A 386 11.28 10.96 -3.96
CA LEU A 386 10.19 11.25 -3.05
C LEU A 386 9.41 9.95 -2.73
N GLU A 387 9.34 9.61 -1.46
CA GLU A 387 8.73 8.37 -0.97
C GLU A 387 7.26 8.61 -0.62
N VAL A 388 6.36 8.45 -1.59
CA VAL A 388 4.94 8.82 -1.45
C VAL A 388 4.15 7.68 -0.80
N CYS A 389 3.27 8.03 0.15
CA CYS A 389 2.47 7.08 0.93
C CYS A 389 0.98 7.47 0.87
N ILE A 390 0.25 7.00 -0.14
CA ILE A 390 -1.08 7.54 -0.49
C ILE A 390 -2.08 7.28 0.63
N THR A 391 -2.17 6.04 1.12
CA THR A 391 -3.11 5.69 2.20
C THR A 391 -2.72 6.37 3.51
N SER A 392 -1.42 6.50 3.81
CA SER A 392 -0.95 7.24 4.98
C SER A 392 -1.40 8.70 4.95
N ASN A 393 -1.17 9.40 3.84
CA ASN A 393 -1.54 10.81 3.70
C ASN A 393 -3.05 11.03 3.87
N GLN A 394 -3.89 10.05 3.50
CA GLN A 394 -5.31 10.09 3.85
C GLN A 394 -5.57 9.80 5.33
N ALA A 395 -5.00 8.72 5.86
CA ALA A 395 -5.27 8.25 7.22
C ALA A 395 -4.79 9.25 8.30
N THR A 396 -3.77 10.04 8.02
CA THR A 396 -3.28 11.12 8.91
C THR A 396 -4.10 12.42 8.79
N GLY A 397 -4.99 12.51 7.79
CA GLY A 397 -5.84 13.67 7.53
C GLY A 397 -5.12 14.80 6.79
N VAL A 398 -3.94 14.53 6.22
CA VAL A 398 -3.23 15.49 5.35
C VAL A 398 -3.96 15.65 4.02
N ILE A 399 -4.58 14.57 3.54
CA ILE A 399 -5.44 14.53 2.36
C ILE A 399 -6.83 14.03 2.77
N ASP A 400 -7.86 14.84 2.62
CA ASP A 400 -9.22 14.45 3.03
C ASP A 400 -9.80 13.33 2.14
N ASP A 401 -9.70 13.50 0.82
CA ASP A 401 -10.19 12.55 -0.18
C ASP A 401 -9.03 12.05 -1.04
N ILE A 402 -8.88 10.73 -1.12
CA ILE A 402 -7.84 10.06 -1.88
C ILE A 402 -7.87 10.46 -3.36
N GLU A 403 -9.04 10.78 -3.91
CA GLU A 403 -9.18 11.24 -5.30
C GLU A 403 -8.48 12.59 -5.55
N ASN A 404 -8.24 13.38 -4.49
CA ASN A 404 -7.53 14.65 -4.53
C ASN A 404 -6.03 14.52 -4.22
N HIS A 405 -5.53 13.30 -4.00
CA HIS A 405 -4.12 13.09 -3.68
C HIS A 405 -3.21 13.56 -4.85
N PRO A 406 -2.11 14.30 -4.59
CA PRO A 406 -1.32 14.96 -5.63
C PRO A 406 -0.45 14.03 -6.49
N VAL A 407 -0.39 12.73 -6.17
CA VAL A 407 0.50 11.75 -6.81
C VAL A 407 0.42 11.78 -8.35
N ARG A 408 -0.78 11.92 -8.93
CA ARG A 408 -0.94 12.01 -10.39
C ARG A 408 -0.22 13.21 -10.96
N LYS A 409 -0.43 14.39 -10.38
CA LYS A 409 0.24 15.64 -10.79
C LYS A 409 1.76 15.54 -10.61
N MET A 410 2.23 14.89 -9.55
CA MET A 410 3.66 14.70 -9.32
C MET A 410 4.32 13.85 -10.42
N ILE A 411 3.65 12.78 -10.85
CA ILE A 411 4.10 11.92 -11.96
C ILE A 411 4.10 12.69 -13.28
N ASP A 412 3.02 13.43 -13.56
CA ASP A 412 2.89 14.22 -14.80
C ASP A 412 4.00 15.30 -14.93
N LEU A 413 4.49 15.80 -13.79
CA LEU A 413 5.59 16.77 -13.72
C LEU A 413 6.98 16.12 -13.83
N GLY A 414 7.08 14.78 -13.85
CA GLY A 414 8.34 14.06 -13.97
C GLY A 414 9.15 13.96 -12.68
N LEU A 415 8.51 14.06 -11.52
CA LEU A 415 9.16 13.83 -10.23
C LEU A 415 9.54 12.35 -10.07
N ASN A 416 10.68 12.10 -9.41
CA ASN A 416 11.16 10.75 -9.12
C ASN A 416 10.45 10.18 -7.89
N LEU A 417 9.36 9.44 -8.10
CA LEU A 417 8.54 8.91 -7.00
C LEU A 417 8.75 7.41 -6.79
N SER A 418 8.64 6.97 -5.54
CA SER A 418 8.28 5.61 -5.13
C SER A 418 6.94 5.61 -4.40
N LEU A 419 6.20 4.49 -4.44
CA LEU A 419 5.03 4.25 -3.58
C LEU A 419 5.44 3.39 -2.39
N ASN A 420 4.90 3.67 -1.21
CA ASN A 420 5.25 3.00 0.04
C ASN A 420 4.06 2.95 1.01
N SER A 421 4.07 2.01 1.96
CA SER A 421 2.94 1.79 2.88
C SER A 421 3.02 2.52 4.22
N ASP A 422 4.20 3.02 4.60
CA ASP A 422 4.42 3.80 5.83
C ASP A 422 4.17 2.96 7.11
N ASP A 423 2.98 3.03 7.70
CA ASP A 423 2.56 2.21 8.86
C ASP A 423 1.47 1.19 8.46
N PRO A 424 1.79 0.12 7.70
CA PRO A 424 0.78 -0.70 7.04
C PRO A 424 -0.24 -1.35 7.98
N THR A 425 0.16 -1.76 9.20
CA THR A 425 -0.79 -2.33 10.17
C THR A 425 -1.76 -1.27 10.69
N MET A 426 -1.27 -0.06 10.95
CA MET A 426 -2.08 1.06 11.45
C MET A 426 -3.01 1.61 10.36
N PHE A 427 -2.51 1.74 9.14
CA PHE A 427 -3.26 2.23 7.98
C PHE A 427 -4.12 1.15 7.32
N ARG A 428 -3.96 -0.12 7.71
CA ARG A 428 -4.66 -1.28 7.15
C ARG A 428 -4.42 -1.40 5.63
N THR A 429 -3.17 -1.20 5.24
CA THR A 429 -2.70 -1.28 3.86
C THR A 429 -1.45 -2.18 3.77
N ASN A 430 -0.89 -2.31 2.57
CA ASN A 430 0.45 -2.81 2.28
C ASN A 430 0.90 -2.28 0.92
N LEU A 431 2.17 -2.46 0.55
CA LEU A 431 2.69 -1.91 -0.71
C LEU A 431 1.91 -2.37 -1.94
N GLN A 432 1.47 -3.64 -1.99
CA GLN A 432 0.65 -4.12 -3.10
C GLN A 432 -0.68 -3.35 -3.17
N GLN A 433 -1.30 -3.08 -2.02
CA GLN A 433 -2.54 -2.30 -1.93
C GLN A 433 -2.34 -0.83 -2.34
N GLU A 434 -1.17 -0.22 -2.10
CA GLU A 434 -0.84 1.12 -2.61
C GLU A 434 -0.78 1.15 -4.15
N PHE A 435 -0.19 0.12 -4.77
CA PHE A 435 -0.19 0.00 -6.23
C PHE A 435 -1.58 -0.31 -6.80
N ASP A 436 -2.35 -1.19 -6.13
CA ASP A 436 -3.74 -1.48 -6.47
C ASP A 436 -4.58 -0.20 -6.43
N LEU A 437 -4.39 0.62 -5.40
CA LEU A 437 -5.00 1.94 -5.27
C LEU A 437 -4.55 2.89 -6.38
N PHE A 438 -3.26 2.89 -6.72
CA PHE A 438 -2.74 3.73 -7.79
C PHE A 438 -3.38 3.40 -9.15
N VAL A 439 -3.60 2.12 -9.43
CA VAL A 439 -4.37 1.66 -10.60
C VAL A 439 -5.83 2.09 -10.51
N SER A 440 -6.47 1.80 -9.38
CA SER A 440 -7.91 1.96 -9.24
C SER A 440 -8.32 3.44 -9.24
N ASP A 441 -7.61 4.27 -8.49
CA ASP A 441 -8.03 5.62 -8.14
C ASP A 441 -7.37 6.68 -9.02
N PHE A 442 -6.22 6.36 -9.63
CA PHE A 442 -5.47 7.30 -10.45
C PHE A 442 -5.28 6.82 -11.89
N SER A 443 -5.89 5.70 -12.30
CA SER A 443 -5.81 5.16 -13.67
C SER A 443 -4.36 4.87 -14.14
N ALA A 444 -3.54 4.34 -13.24
CA ALA A 444 -2.14 4.06 -13.54
C ALA A 444 -1.95 3.08 -14.70
N THR A 445 -0.95 3.37 -15.54
CA THR A 445 -0.56 2.49 -16.64
C THR A 445 0.53 1.50 -16.23
N ARG A 446 0.69 0.41 -16.98
CA ARG A 446 1.80 -0.54 -16.81
C ARG A 446 3.17 0.13 -16.87
N VAL A 447 3.34 1.12 -17.73
CA VAL A 447 4.60 1.87 -17.88
C VAL A 447 4.89 2.65 -16.62
N GLU A 448 3.89 3.35 -16.07
CA GLU A 448 4.03 4.11 -14.83
C GLU A 448 4.35 3.21 -13.64
N ILE A 449 3.68 2.06 -13.53
CA ILE A 449 3.93 1.09 -12.45
C ILE A 449 5.36 0.58 -12.49
N LYS A 450 5.82 0.14 -13.67
CA LYS A 450 7.21 -0.29 -13.85
C LYS A 450 8.19 0.83 -13.57
N GLN A 451 7.86 2.07 -13.95
CA GLN A 451 8.70 3.24 -13.67
C GLN A 451 8.80 3.53 -12.18
N LEU A 452 7.69 3.48 -11.43
CA LEU A 452 7.70 3.67 -9.97
C LEU A 452 8.52 2.58 -9.27
N ILE A 453 8.41 1.32 -9.70
CA ILE A 453 9.23 0.22 -9.14
C ILE A 453 10.70 0.41 -9.51
N LYS A 454 11.00 0.82 -10.75
CA LYS A 454 12.35 1.15 -11.19
C LYS A 454 12.94 2.28 -10.33
N ASN A 455 12.18 3.33 -10.08
CA ASN A 455 12.56 4.44 -9.21
C ASN A 455 12.87 3.96 -7.78
N SER A 456 12.05 3.07 -7.21
CA SER A 456 12.32 2.46 -5.90
C SER A 456 13.62 1.66 -5.90
N ILE A 457 13.88 0.86 -6.95
CA ILE A 457 15.14 0.09 -7.07
C ILE A 457 16.34 1.04 -7.13
N ASP A 458 16.28 2.05 -8.01
CA ASP A 458 17.37 2.99 -8.24
C ASP A 458 17.69 3.83 -7.00
N SER A 459 16.63 4.25 -6.30
CA SER A 459 16.71 5.10 -5.10
C SER A 459 17.07 4.32 -3.83
N SER A 460 16.96 2.99 -3.84
CA SER A 460 17.34 2.17 -2.68
C SER A 460 18.82 2.33 -2.31
N PHE A 461 19.15 2.07 -1.05
CA PHE A 461 20.50 1.90 -0.53
C PHE A 461 20.99 0.46 -0.65
N ALA A 462 20.28 -0.39 -1.39
CA ALA A 462 20.75 -1.72 -1.77
C ALA A 462 22.08 -1.66 -2.52
N SER A 463 22.86 -2.74 -2.46
CA SER A 463 24.09 -2.85 -3.25
C SER A 463 23.80 -2.80 -4.75
N GLU A 464 24.78 -2.34 -5.54
CA GLU A 464 24.65 -2.30 -7.00
C GLU A 464 24.35 -3.68 -7.60
N SER A 465 24.92 -4.76 -7.04
CA SER A 465 24.62 -6.12 -7.46
C SER A 465 23.15 -6.49 -7.22
N ARG A 466 22.60 -6.11 -6.06
CA ARG A 466 21.19 -6.35 -5.75
C ARG A 466 20.26 -5.51 -6.62
N LYS A 467 20.59 -4.24 -6.88
CA LYS A 467 19.84 -3.40 -7.82
C LYS A 467 19.80 -4.00 -9.23
N GLN A 468 20.92 -4.52 -9.72
CA GLN A 468 20.98 -5.20 -11.02
C GLN A 468 20.08 -6.44 -11.07
N GLU A 469 20.07 -7.26 -10.02
CA GLU A 469 19.19 -8.42 -9.91
C GLU A 469 17.70 -8.01 -9.93
N LEU A 470 17.33 -6.98 -9.16
CA LEU A 470 15.96 -6.46 -9.13
C LEU A 470 15.52 -5.89 -10.48
N HIS A 471 16.40 -5.18 -11.19
CA HIS A 471 16.13 -4.70 -12.56
C HIS A 471 15.94 -5.84 -13.56
N GLN A 472 16.71 -6.94 -13.42
CA GLN A 472 16.52 -8.13 -14.24
C GLN A 472 15.15 -8.77 -14.00
N LEU A 473 14.75 -8.90 -12.72
CA LEU A 473 13.41 -9.39 -12.36
C LEU A 473 12.29 -8.50 -12.91
N LEU A 474 12.47 -7.17 -12.87
CA LEU A 474 11.50 -6.20 -13.40
C LEU A 474 11.38 -6.29 -14.93
N THR A 475 12.49 -6.50 -15.63
CA THR A 475 12.54 -6.56 -17.10
C THR A 475 12.03 -7.90 -17.65
N ALA A 476 12.12 -8.97 -16.88
CA ALA A 476 11.63 -10.30 -17.27
C ALA A 476 10.09 -10.44 -17.28
N LYS A 477 9.38 -9.43 -16.79
CA LYS A 477 7.91 -9.33 -16.72
C LYS A 477 7.43 -8.18 -17.61
#